data_AF-A0A2N5Z8S5-F1
#
_entry.id   AF-A0A2N5Z8S5-F1
#
_cell.length_a   1.000
_cell.length_b   1.000
_cell.length_c   1.000
_cell.angle_alpha   90.00
_cell.angle_beta   90.00
_cell.angle_gamma   90.00
#
_symmetry.space_group_name_H-M   'P 1'
#
loop_
_entity.id
_entity.type
_entity.pdbx_description
1 polymer ?
#
loop_
_entity_poly.entity_id
_entity_poly.type
_entity_poly.pdbx_seq_one_letter_code
_entity_poly.pdbx_strand_id
1 'polypeptide(L)'
;MADEIGHDSHKFAIHVKGHELAAWNVPVNSEYWSICYATSNRGACHMNGGSTDRQNQAALRDSLAACSFASGWYRDELSYAKFLSAITGLDWTEEEIDKSGARIFTLEKMFNYRECFKKEDDTIPPKFFENEFTFGDHKGAIVEKEVFEKDLLAYYEKRGWDTNTSQPKLETLKGLDLDFTKI
;
A
#
# COMPACT_ATOMS: atom_id res chain seq x y z
N MET A 1 -19.81 5.48 -13.17
CA MET A 1 -21.09 4.80 -12.88
C MET A 1 -21.83 5.40 -11.69
N ALA A 2 -21.32 5.38 -10.45
CA ALA A 2 -22.06 5.96 -9.31
C ALA A 2 -22.39 7.45 -9.51
N ASP A 3 -21.43 8.24 -10.01
CA ASP A 3 -21.66 9.67 -10.31
C ASP A 3 -22.73 9.90 -11.38
N GLU A 4 -22.89 8.95 -12.31
CA GLU A 4 -23.89 9.02 -13.38
C GLU A 4 -25.27 8.57 -12.90
N ILE A 5 -25.31 7.54 -12.03
CA ILE A 5 -26.56 7.05 -11.43
C ILE A 5 -27.13 8.10 -10.47
N GLY A 6 -26.27 8.80 -9.71
CA GLY A 6 -26.71 9.73 -8.67
C GLY A 6 -27.40 9.00 -7.52
N HIS A 7 -28.39 9.63 -6.90
CA HIS A 7 -29.23 9.05 -5.83
C HIS A 7 -28.43 8.39 -4.70
N ASP A 8 -27.40 9.06 -4.20
CA ASP A 8 -26.50 8.54 -3.16
C ASP A 8 -25.78 7.22 -3.50
N SER A 9 -25.73 6.82 -4.77
CA SER A 9 -25.12 5.55 -5.18
C SER A 9 -23.62 5.46 -4.86
N HIS A 10 -22.94 6.59 -4.65
CA HIS A 10 -21.55 6.65 -4.18
C HIS A 10 -21.35 5.90 -2.85
N LYS A 11 -22.37 5.81 -1.98
CA LYS A 11 -22.33 5.03 -0.72
C LYS A 11 -22.14 3.53 -0.96
N PHE A 12 -22.47 3.06 -2.16
CA PHE A 12 -22.34 1.67 -2.59
C PHE A 12 -21.18 1.46 -3.58
N ALA A 13 -20.44 2.51 -3.92
CA ALA A 13 -19.27 2.41 -4.77
C ALA A 13 -18.06 1.92 -3.97
N ILE A 14 -17.76 0.63 -4.09
CA ILE A 14 -16.71 -0.02 -3.29
C ILE A 14 -15.38 0.03 -4.06
N HIS A 15 -14.71 1.19 -4.01
CA HIS A 15 -13.41 1.43 -4.65
C HIS A 15 -12.49 2.29 -3.79
N VAL A 16 -11.18 2.27 -4.08
CA VAL A 16 -10.21 3.28 -3.61
C VAL A 16 -9.47 3.81 -4.83
N LYS A 17 -9.38 5.13 -4.96
CA LYS A 17 -8.76 5.82 -6.12
C LYS A 17 -9.34 5.36 -7.48
N GLY A 18 -10.65 5.10 -7.52
CA GLY A 18 -11.35 4.63 -8.71
C GLY A 18 -11.14 3.15 -9.07
N HIS A 19 -10.33 2.39 -8.33
CA HIS A 19 -10.13 0.96 -8.54
C HIS A 19 -10.96 0.14 -7.54
N GLU A 20 -11.76 -0.81 -8.04
CA GLU A 20 -12.63 -1.65 -7.22
C GLU A 20 -11.84 -2.48 -6.19
N LEU A 21 -12.43 -2.68 -5.01
CA LEU A 21 -11.83 -3.57 -4.01
C LEU A 21 -11.83 -5.03 -4.46
N ALA A 22 -10.82 -5.76 -4.01
CA ALA A 22 -10.78 -7.21 -4.13
C ALA A 22 -11.63 -7.89 -3.04
N ALA A 23 -11.72 -9.23 -3.10
CA ALA A 23 -12.59 -10.05 -2.27
C ALA A 23 -12.11 -10.23 -0.80
N TRP A 24 -11.80 -9.13 -0.11
CA TRP A 24 -11.47 -9.10 1.31
C TRP A 24 -12.37 -8.15 2.08
N ASN A 25 -12.99 -8.65 3.15
CA ASN A 25 -13.82 -7.85 4.03
C ASN A 25 -12.95 -7.03 5.00
N VAL A 26 -12.89 -5.72 4.79
CA VAL A 26 -12.06 -4.80 5.58
C VAL A 26 -12.35 -4.89 7.09
N PRO A 27 -13.61 -4.91 7.57
CA PRO A 27 -13.89 -4.92 9.02
C PRO A 27 -13.37 -6.17 9.76
N VAL A 28 -13.19 -7.29 9.06
CA VAL A 28 -12.76 -8.58 9.68
C VAL A 28 -11.30 -8.53 10.14
N ASN A 29 -10.47 -7.75 9.45
CA ASN A 29 -9.08 -7.49 9.82
C ASN A 29 -8.76 -6.05 9.41
N SER A 30 -9.32 -5.12 10.18
CA SER A 30 -9.34 -3.69 9.88
C SER A 30 -7.93 -3.11 9.82
N GLU A 31 -7.08 -3.41 10.80
CA GLU A 31 -5.70 -2.90 10.88
C GLU A 31 -4.91 -3.18 9.59
N TYR A 32 -4.99 -4.40 9.05
CA TYR A 32 -4.26 -4.77 7.85
C TYR A 32 -4.93 -4.26 6.56
N TRP A 33 -6.22 -4.55 6.38
CA TRP A 33 -6.89 -4.29 5.10
C TRP A 33 -7.20 -2.82 4.86
N SER A 34 -7.46 -2.05 5.92
CA SER A 34 -7.71 -0.62 5.79
C SER A 34 -6.47 0.09 5.25
N ILE A 35 -5.29 -0.16 5.85
CA ILE A 35 -4.02 0.40 5.39
C ILE A 35 -3.65 -0.14 4.01
N CYS A 36 -3.82 -1.43 3.76
CA CYS A 36 -3.54 -2.03 2.45
C CYS A 36 -4.29 -1.32 1.32
N TYR A 37 -5.61 -1.19 1.45
CA TYR A 37 -6.43 -0.59 0.40
C TYR A 37 -6.27 0.93 0.33
N ALA A 38 -6.24 1.62 1.47
CA ALA A 38 -6.09 3.06 1.51
C ALA A 38 -4.78 3.51 0.86
N THR A 39 -3.66 2.86 1.17
CA THR A 39 -2.31 3.35 0.81
C THR A 39 -1.73 2.73 -0.46
N SER A 40 -2.45 1.83 -1.13
CA SER A 40 -1.96 1.20 -2.35
C SER A 40 -1.84 2.21 -3.50
N ASN A 41 -0.64 2.30 -4.10
CA ASN A 41 -0.34 3.21 -5.22
C ASN A 41 -1.21 2.97 -6.46
N ARG A 42 -1.77 1.76 -6.64
CA ARG A 42 -2.56 1.41 -7.84
C ARG A 42 -4.07 1.38 -7.58
N GLY A 43 -4.54 1.98 -6.48
CA GLY A 43 -5.92 1.84 -6.01
C GLY A 43 -6.12 0.54 -5.23
N ALA A 44 -7.38 0.12 -4.99
CA ALA A 44 -7.74 -0.92 -4.03
C ALA A 44 -7.24 -2.35 -4.36
N CYS A 45 -5.94 -2.58 -4.21
CA CYS A 45 -5.26 -3.83 -4.55
C CYS A 45 -4.72 -4.54 -3.31
N HIS A 46 -5.24 -5.75 -3.08
CA HIS A 46 -4.84 -6.60 -1.95
C HIS A 46 -3.39 -7.14 -2.05
N MET A 47 -2.82 -7.16 -3.26
CA MET A 47 -1.45 -7.65 -3.48
C MET A 47 -0.37 -6.66 -3.10
N ASN A 48 -0.74 -5.40 -2.82
CA ASN A 48 0.21 -4.38 -2.39
C ASN A 48 0.66 -4.59 -0.94
N GLY A 49 -0.24 -5.10 -0.08
CA GLY A 49 0.05 -5.43 1.31
C GLY A 49 -0.26 -4.30 2.31
N GLY A 50 -0.56 -4.68 3.55
CA GLY A 50 -0.99 -3.79 4.63
C GLY A 50 0.12 -3.23 5.53
N SER A 51 1.39 -3.33 5.12
CA SER A 51 2.51 -2.73 5.85
C SER A 51 3.58 -2.23 4.88
N THR A 52 4.41 -1.28 5.34
CA THR A 52 5.53 -0.73 4.57
C THR A 52 6.42 -1.83 3.98
N ASP A 53 6.75 -2.83 4.80
CA ASP A 53 7.74 -3.85 4.44
C ASP A 53 7.15 -4.81 3.41
N ARG A 54 5.87 -5.17 3.56
CA ARG A 54 5.15 -6.00 2.56
C ARG A 54 4.97 -5.26 1.24
N GLN A 55 4.71 -3.97 1.28
CA GLN A 55 4.59 -3.12 0.10
C GLN A 55 5.92 -2.98 -0.65
N ASN A 56 7.03 -2.80 0.08
CA ASN A 56 8.36 -2.76 -0.51
C ASN A 56 8.72 -4.13 -1.14
N GLN A 57 8.45 -5.24 -0.44
CA GLN A 57 8.66 -6.59 -0.97
C GLN A 57 7.77 -6.88 -2.19
N ALA A 58 6.53 -6.42 -2.20
CA ALA A 58 5.63 -6.57 -3.34
C ALA A 58 6.15 -5.80 -4.57
N ALA A 59 6.54 -4.54 -4.39
CA ALA A 59 7.11 -3.71 -5.46
C ALA A 59 8.40 -4.30 -6.04
N LEU A 60 9.29 -4.79 -5.16
CA LEU A 60 10.50 -5.49 -5.59
C LEU A 60 10.16 -6.76 -6.37
N ARG A 61 9.30 -7.63 -5.83
CA ARG A 61 8.94 -8.90 -6.45
C ARG A 61 8.31 -8.71 -7.83
N ASP A 62 7.41 -7.72 -7.96
CA ASP A 62 6.79 -7.36 -9.24
C ASP A 62 7.89 -6.91 -10.25
N SER A 63 8.93 -6.20 -9.80
CA SER A 63 10.07 -5.80 -10.64
C SER A 63 10.99 -6.97 -11.04
N LEU A 64 11.11 -7.98 -10.18
CA LEU A 64 11.84 -9.23 -10.47
C LEU A 64 11.05 -10.18 -11.38
N ALA A 65 9.79 -9.86 -11.68
CA ALA A 65 8.82 -10.77 -12.30
C ALA A 65 8.69 -12.11 -11.55
N ALA A 66 8.94 -12.10 -10.24
CA ALA A 66 8.83 -13.29 -9.40
C ALA A 66 7.38 -13.53 -8.95
N CYS A 67 6.97 -14.80 -8.88
CA CYS A 67 5.59 -15.12 -8.53
C CYS A 67 5.29 -14.85 -7.05
N SER A 68 4.21 -14.11 -6.77
CA SER A 68 3.73 -13.83 -5.41
C SER A 68 3.44 -15.08 -4.60
N PHE A 69 2.97 -16.17 -5.22
CA PHE A 69 2.64 -17.40 -4.52
C PHE A 69 3.89 -18.18 -4.07
N ALA A 70 5.04 -17.94 -4.70
CA ALA A 70 6.31 -18.54 -4.31
C ALA A 70 7.08 -17.68 -3.30
N SER A 71 6.57 -16.51 -2.88
CA SER A 71 7.33 -15.56 -2.07
C SER A 71 7.85 -16.15 -0.75
N GLY A 72 7.09 -17.08 -0.15
CA GLY A 72 7.49 -17.75 1.10
C GLY A 72 8.64 -18.77 0.94
N TRP A 73 9.00 -19.13 -0.30
CA TRP A 73 10.08 -20.07 -0.58
C TRP A 73 11.43 -19.39 -0.75
N TYR A 74 11.44 -18.09 -1.09
CA TYR A 74 12.66 -17.33 -1.36
C TYR A 74 13.21 -16.68 -0.08
N ARG A 75 14.00 -17.44 0.66
CA ARG A 75 14.61 -17.03 1.94
C ARG A 75 15.94 -17.74 2.17
N ASP A 76 16.72 -17.21 3.10
CA ASP A 76 17.98 -17.82 3.57
C ASP A 76 18.98 -18.07 2.42
N GLU A 77 19.20 -19.33 2.04
CA GLU A 77 20.08 -19.70 0.93
C GLU A 77 19.47 -19.52 -0.47
N LEU A 78 18.15 -19.37 -0.53
CA LEU A 78 17.39 -19.17 -1.77
C LEU A 78 16.76 -17.77 -1.82
N SER A 79 17.41 -16.76 -1.24
CA SER A 79 16.90 -15.39 -1.22
C SER A 79 17.00 -14.70 -2.58
N TYR A 80 16.22 -13.62 -2.76
CA TYR A 80 16.26 -12.83 -3.99
C TYR A 80 17.63 -12.18 -4.23
N ALA A 81 18.32 -11.73 -3.18
CA ALA A 81 19.67 -11.17 -3.30
C ALA A 81 20.63 -12.18 -3.94
N LYS A 82 20.65 -13.43 -3.45
CA LYS A 82 21.51 -14.48 -3.99
C LYS A 82 21.18 -14.83 -5.44
N PHE A 83 19.90 -14.88 -5.79
CA PHE A 83 19.49 -15.09 -7.19
C PHE A 83 19.93 -13.94 -8.09
N LEU A 84 19.70 -12.69 -7.69
CA LEU A 84 20.15 -11.53 -8.46
C LEU A 84 21.66 -11.52 -8.63
N SER A 85 22.43 -11.81 -7.57
CA SER A 85 23.89 -11.87 -7.68
C SER A 85 24.34 -12.94 -8.67
N ALA A 86 23.76 -14.14 -8.60
CA ALA A 86 24.09 -15.23 -9.50
C ALA A 86 23.71 -14.95 -10.97
N ILE A 87 22.57 -14.28 -11.21
CA ILE A 87 22.07 -13.99 -12.56
C ILE A 87 22.82 -12.81 -13.20
N THR A 88 23.01 -11.73 -12.44
CA THR A 88 23.55 -10.47 -12.98
C THR A 88 25.07 -10.37 -12.90
N GLY A 89 25.70 -11.15 -12.03
CA GLY A 89 27.13 -11.05 -11.71
C GLY A 89 27.50 -9.84 -10.85
N LEU A 90 26.52 -9.08 -10.36
CA LEU A 90 26.71 -7.99 -9.40
C LEU A 90 26.59 -8.52 -7.98
N ASP A 91 27.25 -7.89 -7.01
CA ASP A 91 27.05 -8.25 -5.60
C ASP A 91 25.79 -7.55 -5.07
N TRP A 92 24.76 -8.33 -4.76
CA TRP A 92 23.52 -7.86 -4.14
C TRP A 92 23.42 -8.34 -2.69
N THR A 93 23.07 -7.41 -1.82
CA THR A 93 22.77 -7.64 -0.39
C THR A 93 21.27 -7.55 -0.11
N GLU A 94 20.81 -8.13 1.01
CA GLU A 94 19.41 -8.01 1.44
C GLU A 94 19.02 -6.55 1.74
N GLU A 95 19.96 -5.74 2.19
CA GLU A 95 19.73 -4.30 2.41
C GLU A 95 19.44 -3.58 1.09
N GLU A 96 20.17 -3.90 0.01
CA GLU A 96 19.94 -3.32 -1.31
C GLU A 96 18.62 -3.78 -1.93
N ILE A 97 18.22 -5.02 -1.69
CA ILE A 97 16.91 -5.58 -2.03
C ILE A 97 15.79 -4.75 -1.36
N ASP A 98 15.86 -4.58 -0.05
CA ASP A 98 14.85 -3.82 0.72
C ASP A 98 14.83 -2.34 0.30
N LYS A 99 16.01 -1.72 0.16
CA LYS A 99 16.14 -0.32 -0.31
C LYS A 99 15.53 -0.15 -1.70
N SER A 100 15.70 -1.13 -2.60
CA SER A 100 15.14 -1.08 -3.95
C SER A 100 13.62 -1.15 -3.94
N GLY A 101 13.03 -2.04 -3.13
CA GLY A 101 11.57 -2.10 -2.94
C GLY A 101 11.01 -0.77 -2.40
N ALA A 102 11.66 -0.20 -1.39
CA ALA A 102 11.29 1.10 -0.83
C ALA A 102 11.38 2.24 -1.86
N ARG A 103 12.43 2.23 -2.68
CA ARG A 103 12.65 3.20 -3.77
C ARG A 103 11.52 3.12 -4.81
N ILE A 104 11.19 1.93 -5.29
CA ILE A 104 10.15 1.73 -6.31
C ILE A 104 8.79 2.23 -5.80
N PHE A 105 8.39 1.78 -4.60
CA PHE A 105 7.10 2.17 -4.04
C PHE A 105 7.02 3.69 -3.78
N THR A 106 8.11 4.30 -3.32
CA THR A 106 8.15 5.75 -3.07
C THR A 106 8.13 6.55 -4.37
N LEU A 107 8.80 6.07 -5.43
CA LEU A 107 8.76 6.68 -6.76
C LEU A 107 7.33 6.65 -7.34
N GLU A 108 6.63 5.53 -7.20
CA GLU A 108 5.21 5.43 -7.55
C GLU A 108 4.33 6.41 -6.74
N LYS A 109 4.56 6.53 -5.42
CA LYS A 109 3.86 7.55 -4.60
C LYS A 109 4.15 8.96 -5.10
N MET A 110 5.39 9.28 -5.47
CA MET A 110 5.74 10.59 -6.01
C MET A 110 5.09 10.87 -7.36
N PHE A 111 4.96 9.85 -8.22
CA PHE A 111 4.17 9.96 -9.44
C PHE A 111 2.71 10.29 -9.12
N ASN A 112 2.07 9.51 -8.24
CA ASN A 112 0.68 9.72 -7.83
C ASN A 112 0.47 11.09 -7.19
N TYR A 113 1.40 11.53 -6.35
CA TYR A 113 1.34 12.83 -5.69
C TYR A 113 1.43 13.99 -6.69
N ARG A 114 2.28 13.86 -7.73
CA ARG A 114 2.33 14.80 -8.86
C ARG A 114 0.99 14.85 -9.60
N GLU A 115 0.35 13.70 -9.78
CA GLU A 115 -0.98 13.55 -10.40
C GLU A 115 -2.14 13.84 -9.43
N CYS A 116 -1.86 14.53 -8.31
CA CYS A 116 -2.84 15.01 -7.33
C CYS A 116 -3.51 13.95 -6.45
N PHE A 117 -3.01 12.71 -6.39
CA PHE A 117 -3.41 11.75 -5.36
C PHE A 117 -2.68 12.03 -4.05
N LYS A 118 -3.41 12.57 -3.08
CA LYS A 118 -2.88 13.09 -1.82
C LYS A 118 -3.41 12.30 -0.63
N LYS A 119 -3.20 12.82 0.58
CA LYS A 119 -3.64 12.21 1.83
C LYS A 119 -5.15 11.96 1.84
N GLU A 120 -5.92 12.84 1.22
CA GLU A 120 -7.38 12.76 1.18
C GLU A 120 -7.88 11.53 0.38
N ASP A 121 -7.06 11.03 -0.55
CA ASP A 121 -7.35 9.84 -1.36
C ASP A 121 -6.89 8.54 -0.69
N ASP A 122 -6.10 8.63 0.39
CA ASP A 122 -5.63 7.51 1.19
C ASP A 122 -6.70 7.13 2.24
N THR A 123 -7.87 6.72 1.76
CA THR A 123 -9.03 6.32 2.57
C THR A 123 -9.68 5.03 2.06
N ILE A 124 -10.68 4.52 2.78
CA ILE A 124 -11.50 3.36 2.40
C ILE A 124 -12.98 3.77 2.21
N PRO A 125 -13.79 2.97 1.50
CA PRO A 125 -15.22 3.25 1.32
C PRO A 125 -15.95 3.55 2.64
N PRO A 126 -16.77 4.63 2.71
CA PRO A 126 -17.45 5.08 3.92
C PRO A 126 -18.25 3.99 4.65
N LYS A 127 -18.84 3.07 3.87
CA LYS A 127 -19.56 1.89 4.37
C LYS A 127 -18.79 1.11 5.45
N PHE A 128 -17.47 1.03 5.37
CA PHE A 128 -16.69 0.28 6.36
C PHE A 128 -16.58 0.96 7.73
N PHE A 129 -16.82 2.28 7.79
CA PHE A 129 -16.92 3.05 9.03
C PHE A 129 -18.35 3.15 9.57
N GLU A 130 -19.36 2.91 8.73
CA GLU A 130 -20.77 3.17 9.05
C GLU A 130 -21.60 1.90 9.25
N ASN A 131 -21.19 0.78 8.64
CA ASN A 131 -21.96 -0.45 8.62
C ASN A 131 -21.18 -1.60 9.25
N GLU A 132 -21.68 -2.07 10.40
CA GLU A 132 -21.19 -3.29 11.03
C GLU A 132 -21.39 -4.51 10.11
N PHE A 133 -20.46 -5.44 10.19
CA PHE A 133 -20.57 -6.74 9.55
C PHE A 133 -21.77 -7.51 10.14
N THR A 134 -22.66 -8.00 9.29
CA THR A 134 -24.00 -8.42 9.74
C THR A 134 -24.15 -9.92 10.05
N PHE A 135 -23.21 -10.76 9.62
CA PHE A 135 -23.33 -12.21 9.67
C PHE A 135 -22.00 -12.93 9.95
N GLY A 136 -22.06 -14.16 10.48
CA GLY A 136 -20.91 -15.01 10.75
C GLY A 136 -20.15 -14.64 12.02
N ASP A 137 -18.97 -15.23 12.19
CA ASP A 137 -18.16 -15.13 13.42
C ASP A 137 -17.66 -13.72 13.71
N HIS A 138 -17.61 -12.87 12.69
CA HIS A 138 -17.20 -11.46 12.79
C HIS A 138 -18.38 -10.49 12.83
N LYS A 139 -19.59 -10.96 13.14
CA LYS A 139 -20.77 -10.08 13.28
C LYS A 139 -20.49 -8.97 14.31
N GLY A 140 -20.82 -7.73 13.95
CA GLY A 140 -20.55 -6.53 14.75
C GLY A 140 -19.19 -5.88 14.46
N ALA A 141 -18.32 -6.52 13.65
CA ALA A 141 -17.06 -5.91 13.27
C ALA A 141 -17.28 -4.66 12.42
N ILE A 142 -16.56 -3.59 12.75
CA ILE A 142 -16.57 -2.30 12.05
C ILE A 142 -15.16 -1.73 12.03
N VAL A 143 -14.85 -0.84 11.09
CA VAL A 143 -13.60 -0.09 11.16
C VAL A 143 -13.85 1.15 12.02
N GLU A 144 -13.19 1.24 13.16
CA GLU A 144 -13.19 2.45 13.97
C GLU A 144 -12.39 3.54 13.26
N LYS A 145 -13.03 4.67 12.93
CA LYS A 145 -12.45 5.72 12.10
C LYS A 145 -11.21 6.35 12.75
N GLU A 146 -11.28 6.58 14.05
CA GLU A 146 -10.18 7.17 14.83
C GLU A 146 -8.96 6.24 14.89
N VAL A 147 -9.18 4.93 14.94
CA VAL A 147 -8.11 3.92 14.88
C VAL A 147 -7.49 3.89 13.49
N PHE A 148 -8.30 3.88 12.43
CA PHE A 148 -7.81 3.96 11.05
C PHE A 148 -6.96 5.21 10.80
N GLU A 149 -7.42 6.38 11.23
CA GLU A 149 -6.70 7.64 11.07
C GLU A 149 -5.35 7.60 11.81
N LYS A 150 -5.34 7.08 13.05
CA LYS A 150 -4.11 6.89 13.82
C LYS A 150 -3.12 5.95 13.11
N ASP A 151 -3.60 4.81 12.62
CA ASP A 151 -2.77 3.83 11.93
C ASP A 151 -2.22 4.36 10.60
N LEU A 152 -3.00 5.19 9.89
CA LEU A 152 -2.56 5.86 8.68
C LEU A 152 -1.44 6.86 8.95
N LEU A 153 -1.53 7.64 10.03
CA LEU A 153 -0.45 8.55 10.44
C LEU A 153 0.82 7.78 10.84
N ALA A 154 0.68 6.71 11.62
CA ALA A 154 1.80 5.83 11.98
C ALA A 154 2.45 5.19 10.75
N TYR A 155 1.65 4.82 9.75
CA TYR A 155 2.14 4.34 8.46
C TYR A 155 2.99 5.40 7.74
N TYR A 156 2.54 6.67 7.68
CA TYR A 156 3.32 7.76 7.08
C TYR A 156 4.61 8.03 7.83
N GLU A 157 4.58 8.00 9.17
CA GLU A 157 5.78 8.16 9.98
C GLU A 157 6.79 7.04 9.69
N LYS A 158 6.35 5.79 9.66
CA LYS A 158 7.21 4.64 9.33
C LYS A 158 7.79 4.73 7.91
N ARG A 159 7.02 5.29 6.96
CA ARG A 159 7.48 5.56 5.59
C ARG A 159 8.47 6.73 5.49
N GLY A 160 8.61 7.54 6.54
CA GLY A 160 9.32 8.82 6.46
C GLY A 160 8.62 9.82 5.54
N TRP A 161 7.29 9.82 5.55
CA TRP A 161 6.44 10.75 4.80
C TRP A 161 5.86 11.81 5.75
N ASP A 162 5.41 12.93 5.18
CA ASP A 162 4.75 14.00 5.92
C ASP A 162 3.33 13.56 6.33
N THR A 163 3.03 13.66 7.61
CA THR A 163 1.75 13.21 8.18
C THR A 163 0.57 14.13 7.83
N ASN A 164 0.82 15.35 7.40
CA ASN A 164 -0.20 16.30 6.95
C ASN A 164 -0.49 16.15 5.46
N THR A 165 0.51 15.88 4.63
CA THR A 165 0.36 15.89 3.16
C THR A 165 0.43 14.52 2.51
N SER A 166 0.95 13.49 3.18
CA SER A 166 1.38 12.19 2.63
C SER A 166 2.59 12.24 1.67
N GLN A 167 3.22 13.42 1.51
CA GLN A 167 4.39 13.56 0.64
C GLN A 167 5.63 12.95 1.31
N PRO A 168 6.40 12.09 0.61
CA PRO A 168 7.70 11.66 1.08
C PRO A 168 8.61 12.85 1.45
N LYS A 169 9.21 12.80 2.64
CA LYS A 169 10.12 13.87 3.10
C LYS A 169 11.38 13.92 2.25
N LEU A 170 12.01 15.10 2.16
CA LEU A 170 13.26 15.26 1.40
C LEU A 170 14.38 14.34 1.89
N GLU A 171 14.46 14.07 3.19
CA GLU A 171 15.42 13.12 3.78
C GLU A 171 15.20 11.69 3.25
N THR A 172 13.95 11.23 3.19
CA THR A 172 13.56 9.95 2.62
C THR A 172 13.87 9.88 1.14
N LEU A 173 13.52 10.92 0.37
CA LEU A 173 13.80 10.98 -1.07
C LEU A 173 15.30 10.90 -1.35
N LYS A 174 16.13 11.65 -0.62
CA LYS A 174 17.59 11.56 -0.74
C LYS A 174 18.11 10.18 -0.35
N GLY A 175 17.62 9.61 0.75
CA GLY A 175 18.01 8.27 1.20
C GLY A 175 17.71 7.18 0.16
N LEU A 176 16.69 7.38 -0.67
CA LEU A 176 16.28 6.47 -1.74
C LEU A 176 16.79 6.87 -3.13
N ASP A 177 17.65 7.89 -3.26
CA ASP A 177 18.16 8.37 -4.55
C ASP A 177 17.04 8.89 -5.49
N LEU A 178 16.01 9.53 -4.91
CA LEU A 178 14.82 10.06 -5.59
C LEU A 178 14.67 11.59 -5.42
N ASP A 179 15.70 12.32 -5.02
CA ASP A 179 15.60 13.77 -4.78
C ASP A 179 15.29 14.58 -6.06
N PHE A 180 15.50 13.99 -7.23
CA PHE A 180 15.06 14.53 -8.52
C PHE A 180 13.52 14.61 -8.67
N THR A 181 12.75 13.88 -7.84
CA THR A 181 11.28 13.92 -7.87
C THR A 181 10.67 14.97 -6.95
N LYS A 182 11.48 15.76 -6.22
CA LYS A 182 10.95 16.78 -5.30
C LYS A 182 10.05 17.78 -6.04
N ILE A 183 8.94 18.15 -5.40
CA ILE A 183 7.93 19.10 -5.91
C ILE A 183 7.87 20.27 -4.94
#